data_AF-A0A3D4UY19-F1
#
_entry.id   AF-A0A3D4UY19-F1
#
_cell.length_a   1.000
_cell.length_b   1.000
_cell.length_c   1.000
_cell.angle_alpha   90.00
_cell.angle_beta   90.00
_cell.angle_gamma   90.00
#
_symmetry.space_group_name_H-M   'P 1'
#
loop_
_entity.id
_entity.type
_entity.pdbx_description
1 polymer ?
#
loop_
_entity_poly.entity_id
_entity_poly.type
_entity_poly.pdbx_seq_one_letter_code
_entity_poly.pdbx_strand_id
1 'polypeptide(L)' 'GEMEVWALYAYGASSILKEMLTVKSDDVKGRSKVYEAIVKGENLPDGDVPESFKVLLRELMGLGLEIHIQ' A
#
# COMPACT_ATOMS: atom_id res chain seq x y z
N GLY A 1 -8.26 0.00 11.32
CA GLY A 1 -7.57 1.09 12.04
C GLY A 1 -6.26 0.59 12.60
N GLU A 2 -5.61 1.40 13.45
CA GLU A 2 -4.30 1.08 14.03
C GLU A 2 -4.32 -0.19 14.88
N MET A 3 -5.37 -0.39 15.69
CA MET A 3 -5.49 -1.58 16.55
C MET A 3 -5.67 -2.87 15.73
N GLU A 4 -6.38 -2.83 14.61
CA GLU A 4 -6.55 -3.98 13.72
C GLU A 4 -5.26 -4.32 12.96
N VAL A 5 -4.46 -3.31 12.61
CA VAL A 5 -3.12 -3.52 12.04
C VAL A 5 -2.21 -4.22 13.05
N TRP A 6 -2.25 -3.83 14.32
CA TRP A 6 -1.50 -4.52 15.38
C TRP A 6 -1.93 -5.97 15.56
N ALA A 7 -3.23 -6.25 15.51
CA ALA A 7 -3.74 -7.60 15.60
C ALA A 7 -3.23 -8.48 14.43
N LEU A 8 -3.27 -7.97 13.20
CA LEU A 8 -2.75 -8.69 12.02
C LEU A 8 -1.23 -8.89 12.08
N TYR A 9 -0.50 -7.88 12.59
CA TYR A 9 0.94 -7.97 12.79
C TYR A 9 1.31 -9.03 13.83
N ALA A 10 0.62 -9.06 14.98
CA ALA A 10 0.83 -10.05 16.04
C ALA A 10 0.52 -11.48 15.58
N TYR A 11 -0.46 -11.64 14.67
CA TYR A 11 -0.78 -12.93 14.05
C TYR A 11 0.28 -13.38 13.02
N GLY A 12 1.17 -12.49 12.58
CA GLY A 12 2.14 -12.77 11.52
C GLY A 12 1.52 -12.79 10.11
N ALA A 13 0.37 -12.16 9.92
CA ALA A 13 -0.35 -12.12 8.64
C ALA A 13 0.23 -11.10 7.65
N SER A 14 1.52 -11.22 7.32
CA SER A 14 2.25 -10.24 6.51
C SER A 14 1.65 -10.02 5.11
N SER A 15 1.24 -11.10 4.41
CA SER A 15 0.63 -11.01 3.08
C SER A 15 -0.70 -10.26 3.10
N ILE A 16 -1.56 -10.57 4.09
CA ILE A 16 -2.87 -9.93 4.24
C ILE A 16 -2.68 -8.45 4.61
N LEU A 17 -1.74 -8.16 5.51
CA LEU A 17 -1.45 -6.80 5.92
C LEU A 17 -0.91 -5.96 4.76
N LYS A 18 0.02 -6.51 3.96
CA LYS A 18 0.52 -5.86 2.74
C LYS A 18 -0.62 -5.56 1.78
N GLU A 19 -1.50 -6.52 1.53
CA GLU A 19 -2.65 -6.34 0.63
C GLU A 19 -3.61 -5.24 1.12
N MET A 20 -3.91 -5.23 2.42
CA MET A 20 -4.79 -4.23 3.03
C MET A 20 -4.24 -2.81 2.98
N LEU A 21 -2.92 -2.64 3.17
CA LEU A 21 -2.27 -1.33 3.20
C LEU A 21 -1.90 -0.77 1.82
N THR A 22 -1.88 -1.60 0.78
CA THR A 22 -1.46 -1.20 -0.59
C THR A 22 -2.61 -1.29 -1.58
N VAL A 23 -2.77 -2.43 -2.25
CA VAL A 23 -3.66 -2.67 -3.39
C VAL A 23 -5.15 -2.56 -3.06
N LYS A 24 -5.56 -2.62 -1.80
CA LYS A 24 -6.97 -2.39 -1.40
C LYS A 24 -7.26 -0.94 -1.04
N SER A 25 -6.29 -0.19 -0.53
CA SER A 25 -6.49 1.15 0.01
C SER A 25 -5.98 2.25 -0.91
N ASP A 26 -4.68 2.20 -1.26
CA ASP A 26 -3.90 3.41 -1.55
C ASP A 26 -2.99 3.29 -2.79
N ASP A 27 -3.04 2.15 -3.48
CA ASP A 27 -2.46 1.99 -4.83
C ASP A 27 -3.54 2.19 -5.90
N VAL A 28 -3.57 3.38 -6.49
CA VAL A 28 -4.58 3.77 -7.51
C VAL A 28 -4.48 2.90 -8.77
N LYS A 29 -3.27 2.58 -9.22
CA LYS A 29 -3.06 1.77 -10.44
C LYS A 29 -3.23 0.28 -10.15
N GLY A 30 -2.75 -0.17 -9.00
CA GLY A 30 -2.87 -1.55 -8.54
C GLY A 30 -4.32 -1.98 -8.31
N ARG A 31 -5.17 -1.09 -7.77
CA ARG A 31 -6.60 -1.38 -7.55
C ARG A 31 -7.33 -1.83 -8.82
N SER A 32 -7.15 -1.10 -9.92
CA SER A 32 -7.81 -1.45 -11.20
C SER A 32 -7.31 -2.78 -11.75
N LYS A 33 -6.00 -3.03 -11.65
CA LYS A 33 -5.39 -4.31 -12.06
C LYS A 33 -5.86 -5.48 -11.20
N VAL A 34 -5.99 -5.28 -9.90
CA VAL A 34 -6.56 -6.28 -8.98
C VAL A 34 -8.01 -6.59 -9.36
N TYR A 35 -8.81 -5.56 -9.64
CA TYR A 35 -10.19 -5.79 -10.09
C TYR A 35 -10.25 -6.59 -11.39
N GLU A 36 -9.42 -6.23 -12.37
CA GLU A 36 -9.32 -6.96 -13.65
C GLU A 36 -8.86 -8.41 -13.45
N ALA A 37 -7.86 -8.65 -12.61
CA ALA A 37 -7.36 -9.99 -12.28
C ALA A 37 -8.45 -10.85 -11.61
N ILE A 38 -9.23 -10.29 -10.68
CA ILE A 38 -10.35 -10.98 -10.05
C ILE A 38 -11.41 -11.36 -11.07
N VAL A 39 -11.77 -10.45 -11.99
CA VAL A 39 -12.77 -10.72 -13.03
C VAL A 39 -12.30 -11.80 -14.01
N LYS A 40 -10.99 -11.83 -14.33
CA LYS A 40 -10.40 -12.82 -15.24
C LYS A 40 -10.03 -14.15 -14.57
N GLY A 41 -10.05 -14.22 -13.24
CA GLY A 41 -9.58 -15.39 -12.49
C GLY A 41 -8.05 -15.57 -12.54
N GLU A 42 -7.31 -14.48 -12.75
CA GLU A 42 -5.84 -14.48 -12.77
C GLU A 42 -5.27 -14.23 -11.36
N ASN A 43 -3.98 -14.53 -11.19
CA ASN A 43 -3.30 -14.25 -9.92
C ASN A 43 -3.23 -12.73 -9.65
N LEU A 44 -3.35 -12.37 -8.38
CA LEU A 44 -3.29 -10.98 -7.95
C LEU A 44 -1.89 -10.39 -8.18
N PRO A 45 -1.79 -9.18 -8.75
CA PRO A 45 -0.51 -8.48 -8.86
C PRO A 45 0.01 -8.03 -7.49
N ASP A 46 1.33 -7.90 -7.38
CA ASP A 46 1.97 -7.29 -6.21
C ASP A 46 1.62 -5.80 -6.08
N GLY A 47 1.49 -5.34 -4.82
CA GLY A 47 1.28 -3.93 -4.51
C GLY A 47 2.55 -3.10 -4.60
N ASP A 48 2.38 -1.86 -5.05
CA ASP A 48 3.42 -0.83 -5.13
C ASP A 48 3.39 0.11 -3.91
N VAL A 49 4.30 1.09 -3.88
CA VAL A 49 4.39 2.12 -2.84
C VAL A 49 3.09 2.93 -2.75
N PRO A 50 2.46 3.03 -1.56
CA PRO A 50 1.25 3.81 -1.34
C PRO A 50 1.38 5.28 -1.74
N GLU A 51 0.31 5.87 -2.27
CA GLU A 51 0.28 7.30 -2.64
C GLU A 51 0.37 8.22 -1.42
N SER A 52 -0.22 7.86 -0.27
CA SER A 52 -0.09 8.62 0.98
C SER A 52 1.36 8.81 1.43
N PHE A 53 2.22 7.82 1.19
CA PHE A 53 3.64 7.92 1.49
C PHE A 53 4.35 8.89 0.54
N LYS A 54 3.96 8.94 -0.73
CA LYS A 54 4.47 9.95 -1.68
C LYS A 54 4.03 11.36 -1.27
N VAL A 55 2.81 11.52 -0.76
CA VAL A 55 2.33 12.80 -0.21
C VAL A 55 3.17 13.22 0.99
N LEU A 56 3.42 12.30 1.94
CA LEU A 56 4.29 12.55 3.09
C LEU A 56 5.68 13.07 2.67
N LEU A 57 6.29 12.45 1.64
CA LEU A 57 7.59 12.92 1.13
C LEU A 57 7.50 14.34 0.56
N ARG A 58 6.40 14.67 -0.12
CA ARG A 58 6.18 16.02 -0.68
C ARG A 58 5.99 17.05 0.43
N GLU A 59 5.32 16.69 1.52
CA GLU A 59 5.17 17.55 2.70
C GLU A 59 6.51 17.81 3.38
N LEU A 60 7.35 16.78 3.54
CA LEU A 60 8.69 16.92 4.12
C LEU A 60 9.61 17.76 3.23
N MET A 61 9.56 17.57 1.90
CA MET A 61 10.28 18.43 0.95
C MET A 61 9.78 19.88 0.99
N GLY A 62 8.49 20.11 1.24
CA GLY A 62 7.93 21.45 1.45
C GLY A 62 8.50 22.16 2.69
N LEU A 63 8.96 21.41 3.69
CA LEU A 63 9.67 21.93 4.86
C LEU A 63 11.17 22.17 4.62
N GLY A 64 11.66 21.93 3.39
CA GLY A 64 13.08 22.05 3.06
C GLY A 64 13.94 20.84 3.46
N LEU A 65 13.31 19.72 3.80
CA LEU A 65 14.02 18.46 4.07
C LEU A 65 14.18 17.67 2.76
N GLU A 66 15.42 17.45 2.34
CA GLU A 66 15.73 16.61 1.19
C GLU A 66 15.80 15.14 1.62
N ILE A 67 14.83 14.35 1.17
CA ILE A 67 14.72 12.92 1.50
C ILE A 67 14.80 12.11 0.20
N HIS A 68 15.80 11.23 0.14
CA HIS A 68 15.99 10.29 -0.98
C HIS A 68 15.62 8.88 -0.54
N ILE A 69 14.91 8.16 -1.40
CA ILE A 69 14.55 6.76 -1.20
C ILE A 69 15.31 5.95 -2.24
N GLN A 70 16.02 4.91 -1.77
CA GLN A 70 16.73 3.93 -2.61
C GLN A 70 15.79 2.82 -3.08
#